data_AF-A0A162FUU4-F1
#
_entry.id   AF-A0A162FUU4-F1
#
_cell.length_a   1.000
_cell.length_b   1.000
_cell.length_c   1.000
_cell.angle_alpha   90.00
_cell.angle_beta   90.00
_cell.angle_gamma   90.00
#
_symmetry.space_group_name_H-M   'P 1'
#
loop_
_entity.id
_entity.type
_entity.pdbx_description
1 polymer ?
#
loop_
_entity_poly.entity_id
_entity_poly.type
_entity_poly.pdbx_seq_one_letter_code
_entity_poly.pdbx_strand_id
1 'polypeptide(L)'
;MADTSAAPVPPTEQPEAERTPTEQQVADREASEQKAVRLAKRERLLELAGDDLGGGAYPVAVGVTDTIAAVRARHEGIEPDVKTGERVGLAGRVVFQRNTGKLCFATLQAGDGERIQAMVSLGDVGDESLAAWKELVDLGDHLFVEGEVVSSKRGELSVWVSEWTIAAKAILPLPNLHNELGDETRMRQRYLDLIVRPQARETVVARARVNASLRSTFAAHDFLEVETPMLQVMHGGASARPFATRSNAFDAELYLRIAPELFLKRAVVGGIDRVFEINRNFRNEGADSTHSPEFAMLEPTSVRRLHRDR
;
A
#
# COMPACT_ATOMS: atom_id res chain seq x y z
N MET A 1 -51.72 69.30 0.25
CA MET A 1 -52.44 68.14 -0.33
C MET A 1 -51.44 67.01 -0.37
N ALA A 2 -51.78 65.88 0.26
CA ALA A 2 -50.86 64.81 0.62
C ALA A 2 -50.41 64.01 -0.61
N ASP A 3 -49.11 63.81 -0.74
CA ASP A 3 -48.48 62.88 -1.68
C ASP A 3 -47.92 61.71 -0.86
N THR A 4 -48.63 60.59 -0.88
CA THR A 4 -48.28 59.35 -0.16
C THR A 4 -47.30 58.54 -0.99
N SER A 5 -46.02 58.65 -0.64
CA SER A 5 -44.93 57.78 -1.09
C SER A 5 -45.15 56.34 -0.60
N ALA A 6 -45.48 55.42 -1.51
CA ALA A 6 -45.55 53.99 -1.22
C ALA A 6 -44.14 53.39 -1.11
N ALA A 7 -43.87 52.67 -0.02
CA ALA A 7 -42.60 51.96 0.21
C ALA A 7 -42.50 50.70 -0.69
N PRO A 8 -41.29 50.32 -1.15
CA PRO A 8 -41.11 49.16 -2.01
C PRO A 8 -41.27 47.84 -1.22
N VAL A 9 -41.99 46.89 -1.82
CA VAL A 9 -42.18 45.52 -1.32
C VAL A 9 -40.85 44.75 -1.45
N PRO A 10 -40.38 44.03 -0.41
CA PRO A 10 -39.17 43.23 -0.52
C PRO A 10 -39.37 42.06 -1.49
N PRO A 11 -38.33 41.64 -2.24
CA PRO A 11 -38.45 40.51 -3.15
C PRO A 11 -38.72 39.22 -2.37
N THR A 12 -39.70 38.47 -2.84
CA THR A 12 -40.06 37.15 -2.32
C THR A 12 -38.87 36.20 -2.51
N GLU A 13 -38.30 35.69 -1.41
CA GLU A 13 -37.33 34.59 -1.45
C GLU A 13 -37.98 33.40 -2.15
N GLN A 14 -37.44 33.05 -3.32
CA GLN A 14 -37.76 31.77 -3.96
C GLN A 14 -37.17 30.66 -3.08
N PRO A 15 -37.91 29.57 -2.80
CA PRO A 15 -37.37 28.47 -2.02
C PRO A 15 -36.15 27.89 -2.74
N GLU A 16 -35.03 27.77 -2.02
CA GLU A 16 -33.81 27.13 -2.52
C GLU A 16 -34.16 25.74 -3.06
N ALA A 17 -34.03 25.55 -4.37
CA ALA A 17 -34.16 24.24 -4.98
C ALA A 17 -33.12 23.30 -4.34
N GLU A 18 -33.58 22.19 -3.75
CA GLU A 18 -32.71 21.13 -3.23
C GLU A 18 -31.70 20.71 -4.30
N ARG A 19 -30.45 21.14 -4.13
CA ARG A 19 -29.37 20.76 -5.06
C ARG A 19 -29.14 19.26 -4.92
N THR A 20 -29.36 18.53 -6.01
CA THR A 20 -29.06 17.11 -6.07
C THR A 20 -27.57 16.89 -5.77
N PRO A 21 -27.20 15.98 -4.86
CA PRO A 21 -25.80 15.73 -4.53
C PRO A 21 -25.03 15.25 -5.76
N THR A 22 -23.76 15.64 -5.87
CA THR A 22 -22.88 15.12 -6.92
C THR A 22 -22.56 13.64 -6.68
N GLU A 23 -22.15 12.91 -7.74
CA GLU A 23 -21.74 11.50 -7.61
C GLU A 23 -20.66 11.29 -6.55
N GLN A 24 -19.71 12.23 -6.44
CA GLN A 24 -18.68 12.22 -5.42
C GLN A 24 -19.25 12.36 -4.00
N GLN A 25 -20.23 13.24 -3.81
CA GLN A 25 -20.88 13.44 -2.50
C GLN A 25 -21.69 12.22 -2.07
N VAL A 26 -22.33 11.52 -3.02
CA VAL A 26 -23.02 10.25 -2.75
C VAL A 26 -22.02 9.18 -2.34
N ALA A 27 -20.93 9.01 -3.11
CA ALA A 27 -19.89 8.02 -2.81
C ALA A 27 -19.21 8.27 -1.44
N ASP A 28 -18.92 9.53 -1.10
CA ASP A 28 -18.32 9.89 0.18
C ASP A 28 -19.28 9.60 1.36
N ARG A 29 -20.58 9.84 1.16
CA ARG A 29 -21.62 9.51 2.14
C ARG A 29 -21.73 8.01 2.35
N GLU A 30 -21.81 7.23 1.27
CA GLU A 30 -21.85 5.77 1.32
C GLU A 30 -20.59 5.20 2.01
N ALA A 31 -19.42 5.74 1.70
CA ALA A 31 -18.16 5.35 2.35
C ALA A 31 -18.17 5.65 3.86
N SER A 32 -18.78 6.78 4.26
CA SER A 32 -18.97 7.14 5.67
C SER A 32 -19.93 6.19 6.40
N GLU A 33 -21.05 5.83 5.77
CA GLU A 33 -22.02 4.88 6.31
C GLU A 33 -21.39 3.47 6.45
N GLN A 34 -20.67 3.01 5.43
CA GLN A 34 -19.91 1.75 5.50
C GLN A 34 -18.84 1.76 6.58
N LYS A 35 -18.15 2.89 6.76
CA LYS A 35 -17.17 3.07 7.84
C LYS A 35 -17.82 2.92 9.22
N ALA A 36 -18.99 3.52 9.44
CA ALA A 36 -19.71 3.40 10.70
C ALA A 36 -20.08 1.94 11.02
N VAL A 37 -20.59 1.20 10.02
CA VAL A 37 -20.89 -0.23 10.17
C VAL A 37 -19.62 -1.04 10.47
N ARG A 38 -18.53 -0.79 9.76
CA ARG A 38 -17.24 -1.49 9.99
C ARG A 38 -16.63 -1.18 11.36
N LEU A 39 -16.82 0.03 11.88
CA LEU A 39 -16.43 0.39 13.24
C LEU A 39 -17.26 -0.35 14.29
N ALA A 40 -18.58 -0.48 14.08
CA ALA A 40 -19.43 -1.26 14.98
C ALA A 40 -19.04 -2.75 14.97
N LYS A 41 -18.74 -3.33 13.80
CA LYS A 41 -18.22 -4.71 13.69
C LYS A 41 -16.86 -4.87 14.38
N ARG A 42 -15.96 -3.89 14.25
CA ARG A 42 -14.69 -3.85 14.99
C ARG A 42 -14.94 -3.91 16.49
N GLU A 43 -15.89 -3.11 17.00
CA GLU A 43 -16.19 -3.11 18.43
C GLU A 43 -16.73 -4.46 18.90
N ARG A 44 -17.67 -5.05 18.15
CA ARG A 44 -18.17 -6.40 18.42
C ARG A 44 -17.07 -7.46 18.42
N LEU A 45 -16.08 -7.36 17.52
CA LEU A 45 -14.93 -8.27 17.52
C LEU A 45 -14.06 -8.12 18.77
N LEU A 46 -13.91 -6.89 19.28
CA LEU A 46 -13.19 -6.64 20.53
C LEU A 46 -13.97 -7.15 21.74
N GLU A 47 -15.29 -6.96 21.77
CA GLU A 47 -16.16 -7.51 22.81
C GLU A 47 -16.11 -9.04 22.85
N LEU A 48 -16.14 -9.70 21.68
CA LEU A 48 -16.04 -11.16 21.56
C LEU A 48 -14.68 -11.70 22.04
N ALA A 49 -13.62 -10.89 21.98
CA ALA A 49 -12.31 -11.27 22.50
C ALA A 49 -12.22 -11.17 24.03
N GLY A 50 -13.12 -10.41 24.67
CA GLY A 50 -13.14 -10.23 26.12
C GLY A 50 -11.81 -9.69 26.66
N ASP A 51 -11.20 -10.43 27.59
CA ASP A 51 -9.93 -10.06 28.23
C ASP A 51 -8.69 -10.44 27.39
N ASP A 52 -8.87 -11.08 26.23
CA ASP A 52 -7.77 -11.36 25.31
C ASP A 52 -7.36 -10.08 24.57
N LEU A 53 -6.45 -9.33 25.21
CA LEU A 53 -5.81 -8.13 24.65
C LEU A 53 -5.08 -8.39 23.32
N GLY A 54 -4.78 -9.67 23.01
CA GLY A 54 -4.14 -10.10 21.78
C GLY A 54 -5.11 -10.68 20.73
N GLY A 55 -6.43 -10.58 20.95
CA GLY A 55 -7.48 -11.14 20.10
C GLY A 55 -8.37 -10.10 19.39
N GLY A 56 -9.50 -10.55 18.87
CA GLY A 56 -10.55 -9.69 18.32
C GLY A 56 -10.26 -9.16 16.92
N ALA A 57 -10.35 -7.84 16.73
CA ALA A 57 -10.26 -7.23 15.41
C ALA A 57 -8.82 -7.10 14.86
N TYR A 58 -7.82 -7.18 15.74
CA TYR A 58 -6.40 -6.97 15.43
C TYR A 58 -5.50 -7.88 16.30
N PRO A 59 -5.56 -9.20 16.11
CA PRO A 59 -4.75 -10.12 16.89
C PRO A 59 -3.24 -9.87 16.68
N VAL A 60 -2.45 -10.11 17.73
CA VAL A 60 -0.98 -9.89 17.69
C VAL A 60 -0.29 -10.89 16.76
N ALA A 61 -0.79 -12.11 16.72
CA ALA A 61 -0.28 -13.17 15.86
C ALA A 61 -1.42 -14.05 15.35
N VAL A 62 -1.20 -14.62 14.17
CA VAL A 62 -2.05 -15.64 13.56
C VAL A 62 -1.17 -16.81 13.12
N GLY A 63 -1.71 -18.02 13.11
CA GLY A 63 -0.98 -19.28 12.88
C GLY A 63 -0.56 -19.54 11.44
N VAL A 64 -0.01 -18.54 10.73
CA VAL A 64 0.41 -18.68 9.32
C VAL A 64 1.56 -19.69 9.22
N THR A 65 1.32 -20.79 8.50
CA THR A 65 2.33 -21.84 8.24
C THR A 65 2.98 -21.67 6.87
N ASP A 66 2.25 -21.09 5.92
CA ASP A 66 2.64 -21.03 4.51
C ASP A 66 2.25 -19.72 3.84
N THR A 67 2.85 -19.45 2.68
CA THR A 67 2.42 -18.35 1.80
C THR A 67 1.47 -18.86 0.73
N ILE A 68 0.55 -18.00 0.29
CA ILE A 68 -0.37 -18.33 -0.82
C ILE A 68 0.42 -18.73 -2.07
N ALA A 69 1.50 -18.01 -2.40
CA ALA A 69 2.36 -18.32 -3.53
C ALA A 69 3.01 -19.71 -3.42
N ALA A 70 3.51 -20.10 -2.24
CA ALA A 70 4.12 -21.41 -2.03
C ALA A 70 3.11 -22.55 -2.20
N VAL A 71 1.90 -22.41 -1.63
CA VAL A 71 0.83 -23.40 -1.79
C VAL A 71 0.44 -23.55 -3.26
N ARG A 72 0.26 -22.43 -3.97
CA ARG A 72 -0.05 -22.47 -5.42
C ARG A 72 1.02 -23.19 -6.23
N ALA A 73 2.30 -22.92 -5.94
CA ALA A 73 3.41 -23.56 -6.63
C ALA A 73 3.49 -25.08 -6.36
N ARG A 74 3.20 -25.54 -5.14
CA ARG A 74 3.19 -26.98 -4.80
C ARG A 74 2.05 -27.76 -5.45
N HIS A 75 0.91 -27.10 -5.71
CA HIS A 75 -0.31 -27.70 -6.25
C HIS A 75 -0.62 -27.23 -7.68
N GLU A 76 0.40 -26.84 -8.43
CA GLU A 76 0.25 -26.50 -9.84
C GLU A 76 -0.23 -27.73 -10.63
N GLY A 77 -1.33 -27.57 -11.37
CA GLY A 77 -1.91 -28.68 -12.15
C GLY A 77 -2.69 -29.71 -11.33
N ILE A 78 -3.12 -29.39 -10.10
CA ILE A 78 -4.00 -30.27 -9.32
C ILE A 78 -5.28 -30.62 -10.09
N GLU A 79 -5.65 -31.90 -10.09
CA GLU A 79 -6.89 -32.36 -10.71
C GLU A 79 -8.13 -31.77 -10.02
N PRO A 80 -9.23 -31.50 -10.74
CA PRO A 80 -10.48 -31.04 -10.14
C PRO A 80 -11.07 -32.02 -9.11
N ASP A 81 -11.76 -31.48 -8.10
CA ASP A 81 -12.49 -32.25 -7.06
C ASP A 81 -11.60 -33.16 -6.19
N VAL A 82 -10.37 -32.72 -5.91
CA VAL A 82 -9.39 -33.46 -5.11
C VAL A 82 -9.19 -32.83 -3.73
N LYS A 83 -9.09 -33.71 -2.72
CA LYS A 83 -8.61 -33.39 -1.38
C LYS A 83 -7.19 -33.90 -1.21
N THR A 84 -6.26 -33.03 -0.81
CA THR A 84 -4.82 -33.37 -0.81
C THR A 84 -4.33 -34.00 0.49
N GLY A 85 -5.06 -33.83 1.59
CA GLY A 85 -4.61 -34.15 2.96
C GLY A 85 -3.61 -33.14 3.53
N GLU A 86 -3.10 -32.17 2.76
CA GLU A 86 -2.19 -31.14 3.24
C GLU A 86 -2.98 -30.07 4.00
N ARG A 87 -2.58 -29.79 5.24
CA ARG A 87 -3.15 -28.69 6.05
C ARG A 87 -2.24 -27.48 6.02
N VAL A 88 -2.83 -26.30 5.85
CA VAL A 88 -2.13 -25.02 5.78
C VAL A 88 -2.87 -23.96 6.58
N GLY A 89 -2.11 -23.07 7.22
CA GLY A 89 -2.57 -21.80 7.77
C GLY A 89 -2.13 -20.67 6.85
N LEU A 90 -3.08 -19.98 6.22
CA LEU A 90 -2.82 -18.89 5.28
C LEU A 90 -3.45 -17.59 5.76
N ALA A 91 -2.77 -16.47 5.49
CA ALA A 91 -3.33 -15.15 5.68
C ALA A 91 -3.35 -14.35 4.36
N GLY A 92 -4.42 -13.58 4.16
CA GLY A 92 -4.56 -12.74 2.98
C GLY A 92 -5.73 -11.78 3.09
N ARG A 93 -5.75 -10.79 2.19
CA ARG A 93 -6.83 -9.80 2.09
C ARG A 93 -8.01 -10.37 1.33
N VAL A 94 -9.22 -10.24 1.86
CA VAL A 94 -10.46 -10.56 1.15
C VAL A 94 -10.64 -9.58 0.00
N VAL A 95 -10.51 -10.06 -1.24
CA VAL A 95 -10.72 -9.27 -2.46
C VAL A 95 -11.99 -9.68 -3.21
N PHE A 96 -12.61 -10.79 -2.81
CA PHE A 96 -13.91 -11.22 -3.29
C PHE A 96 -14.56 -12.08 -2.21
N GLN A 97 -15.88 -12.01 -2.07
CA GLN A 97 -16.63 -12.84 -1.15
C GLN A 97 -18.01 -13.13 -1.72
N ARG A 98 -18.49 -14.37 -1.51
CA ARG A 98 -19.85 -14.79 -1.85
C ARG A 98 -20.38 -15.75 -0.80
N ASN A 99 -21.48 -15.35 -0.15
CA ASN A 99 -22.13 -16.16 0.87
C ASN A 99 -23.33 -16.91 0.27
N THR A 100 -23.39 -18.22 0.42
CA THR A 100 -24.54 -19.05 -0.01
C THR A 100 -24.95 -19.96 1.14
N GLY A 101 -26.27 -20.13 1.39
CA GLY A 101 -26.84 -21.03 2.41
C GLY A 101 -25.87 -21.60 3.46
N LYS A 102 -25.32 -22.79 3.17
CA LYS A 102 -24.40 -23.57 4.04
C LYS A 102 -22.92 -23.50 3.65
N LEU A 103 -22.54 -22.70 2.65
CA LEU A 103 -21.18 -22.62 2.13
C LEU A 103 -20.84 -21.18 1.70
N CYS A 104 -19.78 -20.63 2.28
CA CYS A 104 -19.26 -19.32 1.94
C CYS A 104 -17.93 -19.45 1.19
N PHE A 105 -17.70 -18.51 0.27
CA PHE A 105 -16.49 -18.42 -0.52
C PHE A 105 -15.85 -17.06 -0.29
N ALA A 106 -14.54 -17.02 -0.14
CA ALA A 106 -13.76 -15.78 -0.23
C ALA A 106 -12.50 -16.01 -1.06
N THR A 107 -12.06 -14.99 -1.79
CA THR A 107 -10.75 -14.97 -2.42
C THR A 107 -9.81 -14.16 -1.55
N LEU A 108 -8.77 -14.81 -1.04
CA LEU A 108 -7.71 -14.18 -0.26
C LEU A 108 -6.56 -13.81 -1.20
N GLN A 109 -6.09 -12.57 -1.11
CA GLN A 109 -4.96 -12.05 -1.86
C GLN A 109 -3.76 -11.80 -0.93
N ALA A 110 -2.60 -12.36 -1.26
CA ALA A 110 -1.33 -12.09 -0.59
C ALA A 110 -0.74 -10.74 -1.03
N GLY A 111 0.31 -10.28 -0.34
CA GLY A 111 0.97 -9.00 -0.63
C GLY A 111 1.65 -8.93 -2.00
N ASP A 112 2.08 -10.07 -2.54
CA ASP A 112 2.61 -10.20 -3.91
C ASP A 112 1.50 -10.15 -4.98
N GLY A 113 0.24 -10.32 -4.59
CA GLY A 113 -0.92 -10.34 -5.46
C GLY A 113 -1.44 -11.74 -5.80
N GLU A 114 -0.76 -12.80 -5.36
CA GLU A 114 -1.25 -14.17 -5.54
C GLU A 114 -2.56 -14.38 -4.78
N ARG A 115 -3.44 -15.21 -5.34
CA ARG A 115 -4.81 -15.40 -4.82
C ARG A 115 -5.11 -16.87 -4.57
N ILE A 116 -5.85 -17.15 -3.51
CA ILE A 116 -6.40 -18.47 -3.24
C ILE A 116 -7.84 -18.37 -2.73
N GLN A 117 -8.66 -19.36 -3.06
CA GLN A 117 -10.03 -19.42 -2.56
C GLN A 117 -10.04 -20.03 -1.14
N ALA A 118 -10.84 -19.48 -0.24
CA ALA A 118 -11.22 -20.07 1.02
C ALA A 118 -12.68 -20.54 0.92
N MET A 119 -12.94 -21.78 1.32
CA MET A 119 -14.26 -22.41 1.35
C MET A 119 -14.66 -22.68 2.80
N VAL A 120 -15.67 -21.96 3.28
CA VAL A 120 -16.13 -22.02 4.68
C VAL A 120 -17.48 -22.73 4.73
N SER A 121 -17.47 -23.95 5.23
CA SER A 121 -18.58 -24.90 5.19
C SER A 121 -19.26 -25.04 6.55
N LEU A 122 -20.60 -25.04 6.59
CA LEU A 122 -21.37 -25.28 7.82
C LEU A 122 -20.97 -26.58 8.52
N GLY A 123 -20.67 -27.63 7.74
CA GLY A 123 -20.35 -28.95 8.30
C GLY A 123 -19.02 -29.00 9.01
N ASP A 124 -18.11 -28.05 8.73
CA ASP A 124 -16.75 -28.04 9.25
C ASP A 124 -16.56 -26.97 10.33
N VAL A 125 -17.05 -25.74 10.11
CA VAL A 125 -16.89 -24.65 11.09
C VAL A 125 -18.05 -24.54 12.09
N GLY A 126 -19.19 -25.18 11.81
CA GLY A 126 -20.40 -25.10 12.64
C GLY A 126 -21.27 -23.86 12.37
N ASP A 127 -22.47 -23.84 12.96
CA ASP A 127 -23.49 -22.82 12.71
C ASP A 127 -23.08 -21.44 13.21
N GLU A 128 -22.61 -21.35 14.46
CA GLU A 128 -22.18 -20.10 15.09
C GLU A 128 -21.03 -19.44 14.33
N SER A 129 -20.00 -20.22 13.95
CA SER A 129 -18.86 -19.72 13.20
C SER A 129 -19.24 -19.26 11.79
N LEU A 130 -20.11 -20.01 11.10
CA LEU A 130 -20.57 -19.61 9.77
C LEU A 130 -21.47 -18.35 9.82
N ALA A 131 -22.28 -18.19 10.88
CA ALA A 131 -23.05 -16.98 11.12
C ALA A 131 -22.13 -15.78 11.39
N ALA A 132 -21.13 -15.96 12.25
CA ALA A 132 -20.11 -14.95 12.53
C ALA A 132 -19.33 -14.55 11.28
N TRP A 133 -18.98 -15.51 10.40
CA TRP A 133 -18.33 -15.23 9.12
C TRP A 133 -19.17 -14.29 8.25
N LYS A 134 -20.47 -14.60 8.09
CA LYS A 134 -21.38 -13.82 7.25
C LYS A 134 -21.62 -12.41 7.80
N GLU A 135 -21.58 -12.27 9.12
CA GLU A 135 -21.82 -11.00 9.79
C GLU A 135 -20.57 -10.11 9.84
N LEU A 136 -19.43 -10.68 10.22
CA LEU A 136 -18.24 -9.91 10.63
C LEU A 136 -17.22 -9.72 9.51
N VAL A 137 -17.17 -10.61 8.51
CA VAL A 137 -16.19 -10.51 7.40
C VAL A 137 -16.72 -9.56 6.34
N ASP A 138 -15.89 -8.60 5.94
CA ASP A 138 -16.15 -7.66 4.85
C ASP A 138 -15.01 -7.68 3.82
N LEU A 139 -15.34 -7.22 2.60
CA LEU A 139 -14.35 -6.95 1.56
C LEU A 139 -13.27 -5.98 2.08
N GLY A 140 -12.01 -6.36 1.90
CA GLY A 140 -10.83 -5.61 2.34
C GLY A 140 -10.21 -6.06 3.66
N ASP A 141 -10.93 -6.86 4.47
CA ASP A 141 -10.38 -7.43 5.70
C ASP A 141 -9.19 -8.34 5.39
N HIS A 142 -8.22 -8.42 6.32
CA HIS A 142 -7.27 -9.53 6.31
C HIS A 142 -7.82 -10.65 7.15
N LEU A 143 -7.85 -11.84 6.58
CA LEU A 143 -8.25 -13.06 7.26
C LEU A 143 -7.06 -13.98 7.39
N PHE A 144 -7.03 -14.70 8.51
CA PHE A 144 -6.34 -15.97 8.62
C PHE A 144 -7.35 -17.09 8.43
N VAL A 145 -6.98 -18.12 7.67
CA VAL A 145 -7.73 -19.34 7.50
C VAL A 145 -6.80 -20.53 7.69
N GLU A 146 -7.25 -21.53 8.44
CA GLU A 146 -6.62 -22.83 8.54
C GLU A 146 -7.53 -23.89 7.94
N GLY A 147 -6.96 -24.80 7.17
CA GLY A 147 -7.73 -25.87 6.58
C GLY A 147 -6.92 -26.78 5.67
N GLU A 148 -7.63 -27.65 4.98
CA GLU A 148 -7.05 -28.60 4.02
C GLU A 148 -6.96 -27.97 2.63
N VAL A 149 -5.85 -28.16 1.91
CA VAL A 149 -5.72 -27.76 0.51
C VAL A 149 -6.56 -28.69 -0.36
N VAL A 150 -7.44 -28.12 -1.17
CA VAL A 150 -8.37 -28.84 -2.04
C VAL A 150 -8.46 -28.19 -3.42
N SER A 151 -8.85 -28.96 -4.41
CA SER A 151 -9.29 -28.46 -5.71
C SER A 151 -10.81 -28.55 -5.77
N SER A 152 -11.48 -27.44 -6.05
CA SER A 152 -12.94 -27.46 -6.19
C SER A 152 -13.38 -28.26 -7.42
N LYS A 153 -14.69 -28.54 -7.54
CA LYS A 153 -15.28 -29.15 -8.75
C LYS A 153 -15.01 -28.39 -10.04
N ARG A 154 -14.66 -27.09 -9.94
CA ARG A 154 -14.32 -26.24 -11.08
C ARG A 154 -12.81 -26.18 -11.36
N GLY A 155 -12.00 -26.96 -10.63
CA GLY A 155 -10.54 -26.92 -10.71
C GLY A 155 -9.89 -25.73 -10.00
N GLU A 156 -10.65 -24.95 -9.23
CA GLU A 156 -10.09 -23.81 -8.48
C GLU A 156 -9.43 -24.28 -7.18
N LEU A 157 -8.12 -24.06 -7.06
CA LEU A 157 -7.35 -24.33 -5.86
C LEU A 157 -7.89 -23.51 -4.68
N SER A 158 -8.22 -24.21 -3.60
CA SER A 158 -8.92 -23.67 -2.44
C SER A 158 -8.34 -24.22 -1.14
N VAL A 159 -8.60 -23.53 -0.04
CA VAL A 159 -8.47 -24.07 1.32
C VAL A 159 -9.88 -24.39 1.83
N TRP A 160 -10.10 -25.64 2.21
CA TRP A 160 -11.29 -26.10 2.90
C TRP A 160 -11.16 -25.78 4.39
N VAL A 161 -11.79 -24.68 4.80
CA VAL A 161 -11.54 -24.01 6.06
C VAL A 161 -12.15 -24.78 7.23
N SER A 162 -11.31 -25.12 8.21
CA SER A 162 -11.73 -25.64 9.52
C SER A 162 -11.75 -24.55 10.60
N GLU A 163 -10.87 -23.56 10.48
CA GLU A 163 -10.79 -22.43 11.43
C GLU A 163 -10.47 -21.14 10.67
N TRP A 164 -11.00 -20.02 11.14
CA TRP A 164 -10.69 -18.71 10.59
C TRP A 164 -10.70 -17.66 11.70
N THR A 165 -9.92 -16.61 11.49
CA THR A 165 -9.98 -15.40 12.32
C THR A 165 -9.72 -14.16 11.50
N ILE A 166 -10.19 -13.01 11.98
CA ILE A 166 -9.84 -11.71 11.40
C ILE A 166 -8.44 -11.34 11.87
N ALA A 167 -7.50 -11.26 10.94
CA ALA A 167 -6.13 -10.82 11.21
C ALA A 167 -6.03 -9.29 11.29
N ALA A 168 -6.83 -8.58 10.48
CA ALA A 168 -6.97 -7.13 10.60
C ALA A 168 -8.27 -6.65 9.95
N LYS A 169 -9.15 -6.03 10.75
CA LYS A 169 -10.40 -5.44 10.26
C LYS A 169 -10.14 -4.20 9.40
N ALA A 170 -10.71 -4.16 8.20
CA ALA A 170 -10.66 -3.00 7.31
C ALA A 170 -11.82 -2.04 7.62
N ILE A 171 -11.48 -0.84 8.10
CA ILE A 171 -12.45 0.20 8.47
C ILE A 171 -12.94 0.98 7.26
N LEU A 172 -12.08 1.18 6.26
CA LEU A 172 -12.46 1.82 5.01
C LEU A 172 -12.74 0.73 3.96
N PRO A 173 -13.82 0.87 3.18
CA PRO A 173 -14.06 -0.06 2.09
C PRO A 173 -12.99 0.04 1.02
N LEU A 174 -12.73 -1.09 0.35
CA LEU A 174 -11.94 -1.05 -0.88
C LEU A 174 -12.70 -0.29 -1.96
N PRO A 175 -11.99 0.43 -2.85
CA PRO A 175 -12.60 0.96 -4.05
C PRO A 175 -13.16 -0.20 -4.89
N ASN A 176 -14.10 0.10 -5.78
CA ASN A 176 -14.60 -0.90 -6.71
C ASN A 176 -13.44 -1.48 -7.53
N LEU A 177 -13.16 -2.77 -7.32
CA LEU A 177 -12.03 -3.48 -7.95
C LEU A 177 -12.20 -3.67 -9.46
N HIS A 178 -13.40 -3.43 -10.00
CA HIS A 178 -13.69 -3.50 -11.44
C HIS A 178 -13.43 -2.18 -12.18
N ASN A 179 -13.32 -1.07 -11.45
CA ASN A 179 -13.09 0.24 -12.04
C ASN A 179 -11.63 0.64 -11.87
N GLU A 180 -11.07 1.27 -12.89
CA GLU A 180 -9.74 1.85 -12.77
C GLU A 180 -9.76 3.04 -11.80
N LEU A 181 -8.78 3.05 -10.88
CA LEU A 181 -8.53 4.23 -10.06
C LEU A 181 -8.07 5.39 -10.96
N GLY A 182 -8.54 6.61 -10.71
CA GLY A 182 -8.00 7.79 -11.36
C GLY A 182 -6.54 8.05 -10.97
N ASP A 183 -5.77 8.71 -11.84
CA ASP A 183 -4.34 8.92 -11.62
C ASP A 183 -4.03 9.71 -10.34
N GLU A 184 -4.85 10.72 -10.00
CA GLU A 184 -4.71 11.46 -8.74
C GLU A 184 -4.89 10.54 -7.53
N THR A 185 -5.90 9.66 -7.55
CA THR A 185 -6.14 8.67 -6.49
C THR A 185 -4.98 7.70 -6.38
N ARG A 186 -4.42 7.22 -7.50
CA ARG A 186 -3.23 6.33 -7.50
C ARG A 186 -2.01 6.99 -6.86
N MET A 187 -1.85 8.30 -7.05
CA MET A 187 -0.75 9.07 -6.47
C MET A 187 -0.95 9.33 -4.97
N ARG A 188 -2.15 9.71 -4.54
CA ARG A 188 -2.46 10.02 -3.13
C ARG A 188 -2.64 8.77 -2.27
N GLN A 189 -3.20 7.71 -2.84
CA GLN A 189 -3.55 6.46 -2.16
C GLN A 189 -2.79 5.28 -2.78
N ARG A 190 -1.45 5.39 -2.83
CA ARG A 190 -0.58 4.36 -3.42
C ARG A 190 -0.83 2.96 -2.85
N TYR A 191 -1.23 2.84 -1.58
CA TYR A 191 -1.58 1.56 -0.96
C TYR A 191 -2.77 0.87 -1.65
N LEU A 192 -3.76 1.62 -2.15
CA LEU A 192 -4.86 1.05 -2.93
C LEU A 192 -4.40 0.62 -4.32
N ASP A 193 -3.60 1.44 -5.01
CA ASP A 193 -3.02 1.09 -6.32
C ASP A 193 -2.22 -0.22 -6.22
N LEU A 194 -1.44 -0.40 -5.15
CA LEU A 194 -0.69 -1.64 -4.89
C LEU A 194 -1.57 -2.85 -4.58
N ILE A 195 -2.79 -2.67 -4.07
CA ILE A 195 -3.74 -3.78 -3.84
C ILE A 195 -4.36 -4.20 -5.17
N VAL A 196 -4.82 -3.23 -5.97
CA VAL A 196 -5.66 -3.48 -7.15
C VAL A 196 -4.83 -3.84 -8.38
N ARG A 197 -3.68 -3.19 -8.61
CA ARG A 197 -2.96 -3.27 -9.88
C ARG A 197 -1.64 -4.07 -9.78
N PRO A 198 -1.52 -5.21 -10.48
CA PRO A 198 -0.27 -5.98 -10.54
C PRO A 198 0.94 -5.16 -11.03
N GLN A 199 0.73 -4.36 -12.09
CA GLN A 199 1.77 -3.50 -12.65
C GLN A 199 2.37 -2.51 -11.62
N ALA A 200 1.57 -2.01 -10.67
CA ALA A 200 2.06 -1.13 -9.63
C ALA A 200 3.03 -1.86 -8.69
N ARG A 201 2.72 -3.11 -8.32
CA ARG A 201 3.60 -3.97 -7.51
C ARG A 201 4.89 -4.30 -8.26
N GLU A 202 4.77 -4.72 -9.51
CA GLU A 202 5.92 -5.01 -10.38
C GLU A 202 6.86 -3.80 -10.51
N THR A 203 6.31 -2.59 -10.67
CA THR A 203 7.09 -1.35 -10.77
C THR A 203 7.90 -1.08 -9.51
N VAL A 204 7.30 -1.28 -8.32
CA VAL A 204 8.00 -1.11 -7.03
C VAL A 204 9.11 -2.14 -6.87
N VAL A 205 8.83 -3.41 -7.19
CA VAL A 205 9.83 -4.49 -7.14
C VAL A 205 10.97 -4.24 -8.14
N ALA A 206 10.64 -3.82 -9.36
CA ALA A 206 11.62 -3.50 -10.40
C ALA A 206 12.55 -2.36 -9.94
N ARG A 207 12.01 -1.28 -9.35
CA ARG A 207 12.81 -0.18 -8.81
C ARG A 207 13.79 -0.65 -7.73
N ALA A 208 13.35 -1.53 -6.83
CA ALA A 208 14.23 -2.10 -5.81
C ALA A 208 15.35 -2.97 -6.43
N ARG A 209 14.99 -3.82 -7.41
CA ARG A 209 15.96 -4.67 -8.14
C ARG A 209 16.98 -3.85 -8.93
N VAL A 210 16.56 -2.76 -9.59
CA VAL A 210 17.46 -1.84 -10.29
C VAL A 210 18.48 -1.24 -9.33
N ASN A 211 18.04 -0.73 -8.17
CA ASN A 211 18.96 -0.17 -7.18
C ASN A 211 19.95 -1.22 -6.63
N ALA A 212 19.47 -2.44 -6.35
CA ALA A 212 20.34 -3.54 -5.92
C ALA A 212 21.36 -3.92 -7.02
N SER A 213 20.93 -3.97 -8.28
CA SER A 213 21.81 -4.23 -9.43
C SER A 213 22.86 -3.14 -9.58
N LEU A 214 22.50 -1.86 -9.47
CA LEU A 214 23.46 -0.75 -9.52
C LEU A 214 24.52 -0.90 -8.44
N ARG A 215 24.11 -1.14 -7.18
CA ARG A 215 25.05 -1.36 -6.07
C ARG A 215 25.99 -2.53 -6.33
N SER A 216 25.46 -3.67 -6.77
CA SER A 216 26.26 -4.86 -7.10
C SER A 216 27.28 -4.56 -8.20
N THR A 217 26.87 -3.86 -9.25
CA THR A 217 27.77 -3.44 -10.34
C THR A 217 28.88 -2.53 -9.84
N PHE A 218 28.58 -1.50 -9.04
CA PHE A 218 29.59 -0.59 -8.50
C PHE A 218 30.56 -1.30 -7.54
N ALA A 219 30.05 -2.17 -6.67
CA ALA A 219 30.87 -3.00 -5.79
C ALA A 219 31.83 -3.91 -6.59
N ALA A 220 31.38 -4.51 -7.68
CA ALA A 220 32.21 -5.34 -8.56
C ALA A 220 33.30 -4.54 -9.32
N HIS A 221 33.19 -3.21 -9.37
CA HIS A 221 34.17 -2.29 -9.98
C HIS A 221 34.99 -1.53 -8.94
N ASP A 222 35.09 -2.06 -7.71
CA ASP A 222 35.85 -1.50 -6.58
C ASP A 222 35.43 -0.08 -6.19
N PHE A 223 34.17 0.29 -6.41
CA PHE A 223 33.62 1.54 -5.87
C PHE A 223 33.10 1.33 -4.45
N LEU A 224 33.43 2.27 -3.57
CA LEU A 224 32.92 2.32 -2.20
C LEU A 224 31.64 3.19 -2.12
N GLU A 225 30.55 2.63 -1.60
CA GLU A 225 29.34 3.41 -1.31
C GLU A 225 29.61 4.28 -0.07
N VAL A 226 29.39 5.60 -0.18
CA VAL A 226 29.57 6.55 0.91
C VAL A 226 28.31 7.38 1.12
N GLU A 227 28.13 7.89 2.34
CA GLU A 227 27.02 8.78 2.68
C GLU A 227 27.54 10.21 2.87
N THR A 228 26.93 11.17 2.18
CA THR A 228 27.28 12.58 2.29
C THR A 228 26.15 13.43 2.87
N PRO A 229 26.44 14.60 3.47
CA PRO A 229 25.41 15.42 4.11
C PRO A 229 24.30 15.88 3.16
N MET A 230 23.04 15.63 3.55
CA MET A 230 21.86 16.17 2.86
C MET A 230 21.51 17.59 3.28
N LEU A 231 21.83 17.97 4.54
CA LEU A 231 21.72 19.34 5.02
C LEU A 231 23.08 20.03 4.90
N GLN A 232 23.12 21.16 4.20
CA GLN A 232 24.36 21.84 3.82
C GLN A 232 24.24 23.34 4.13
N VAL A 233 25.31 23.93 4.68
CA VAL A 233 25.39 25.39 4.88
C VAL A 233 25.53 26.12 3.55
N MET A 234 26.25 25.52 2.60
CA MET A 234 26.32 25.98 1.21
C MET A 234 26.02 24.81 0.30
N HIS A 235 24.99 24.95 -0.54
CA HIS A 235 24.64 23.97 -1.57
C HIS A 235 25.49 24.19 -2.84
N GLY A 236 25.74 23.12 -3.59
CA GLY A 236 26.50 23.17 -4.85
C GLY A 236 26.45 21.84 -5.60
N GLY A 237 27.22 21.73 -6.69
CA GLY A 237 27.27 20.52 -7.53
C GLY A 237 26.15 20.41 -8.58
N ALA A 238 25.27 21.40 -8.67
CA ALA A 238 24.30 21.53 -9.75
C ALA A 238 23.82 23.00 -9.86
N SER A 239 23.16 23.33 -10.97
CA SER A 239 22.41 24.58 -11.12
C SER A 239 20.93 24.31 -10.86
N ALA A 240 20.51 24.47 -9.60
CA ALA A 240 19.11 24.29 -9.18
C ALA A 240 18.80 25.16 -7.96
N ARG A 241 17.54 25.55 -7.79
CA ARG A 241 17.09 26.26 -6.57
C ARG A 241 17.00 25.25 -5.41
N PRO A 242 17.65 25.49 -4.26
CA PRO A 242 17.55 24.59 -3.11
C PRO A 242 16.24 24.78 -2.35
N PHE A 243 15.89 23.82 -1.51
CA PHE A 243 14.99 24.06 -0.39
C PHE A 243 15.81 24.61 0.79
N ALA A 244 15.30 25.65 1.45
CA ALA A 244 15.88 26.24 2.65
C ALA A 244 15.10 25.80 3.90
N THR A 245 15.81 25.62 5.00
CA THR A 245 15.25 25.32 6.33
C THR A 245 16.12 25.96 7.42
N ARG A 246 15.63 25.99 8.66
CA ARG A 246 16.37 26.54 9.80
C ARG A 246 16.74 25.44 10.79
N SER A 247 18.01 25.39 11.18
CA SER A 247 18.47 24.55 12.28
C SER A 247 18.30 25.28 13.60
N ASN A 248 17.50 24.73 14.50
CA ASN A 248 17.38 25.24 15.87
C ASN A 248 18.67 25.03 16.68
N ALA A 249 19.41 23.94 16.43
CA ALA A 249 20.60 23.59 17.19
C ALA A 249 21.80 24.50 16.91
N PHE A 250 21.92 24.97 15.66
CA PHE A 250 23.01 25.85 15.23
C PHE A 250 22.56 27.30 15.01
N ASP A 251 21.28 27.58 15.25
CA ASP A 251 20.60 28.84 14.93
C ASP A 251 20.99 29.40 13.54
N ALA A 252 20.97 28.51 12.54
CA ALA A 252 21.50 28.79 11.20
C ALA A 252 20.54 28.35 10.10
N GLU A 253 20.59 29.03 8.96
CA GLU A 253 19.93 28.59 7.73
C GLU A 253 20.73 27.43 7.12
N LEU A 254 20.02 26.39 6.70
CA LEU A 254 20.55 25.22 6.02
C LEU A 254 19.77 24.97 4.73
N TYR A 255 20.43 24.32 3.79
CA TYR A 255 19.85 23.96 2.50
C TYR A 255 19.86 22.45 2.32
N LEU A 256 18.77 21.92 1.76
CA LEU A 256 18.74 20.54 1.27
C LEU A 256 19.61 20.44 0.01
N ARG A 257 20.41 19.37 -0.09
CA ARG A 257 21.36 19.19 -1.18
C ARG A 257 20.66 19.07 -2.54
N ILE A 258 21.26 19.71 -3.54
CA ILE A 258 20.87 19.60 -4.96
C ILE A 258 21.68 18.53 -5.71
N ALA A 259 22.89 18.22 -5.20
CA ALA A 259 23.78 17.13 -5.64
C ALA A 259 24.81 16.80 -4.53
N PRO A 260 25.31 15.56 -4.45
CA PRO A 260 26.42 15.18 -3.55
C PRO A 260 27.82 15.45 -4.12
N GLU A 261 27.96 15.82 -5.40
CA GLU A 261 29.22 16.02 -6.15
C GLU A 261 30.40 16.58 -5.33
N LEU A 262 30.21 17.73 -4.67
CA LEU A 262 31.30 18.41 -3.97
C LEU A 262 31.82 17.61 -2.78
N PHE A 263 30.96 16.85 -2.09
CA PHE A 263 31.36 15.98 -0.99
C PHE A 263 32.03 14.70 -1.48
N LEU A 264 31.56 14.13 -2.59
CA LEU A 264 32.21 12.98 -3.22
C LEU A 264 33.63 13.33 -3.69
N LYS A 265 33.81 14.51 -4.31
CA LYS A 265 35.14 15.01 -4.67
C LYS A 265 36.04 15.22 -3.45
N ARG A 266 35.51 15.69 -2.32
CA ARG A 266 36.29 15.79 -1.06
C ARG A 266 36.71 14.41 -0.55
N ALA A 267 35.86 13.39 -0.65
CA ALA A 267 36.22 12.02 -0.29
C ALA A 267 37.37 11.48 -1.16
N VAL A 268 37.33 11.76 -2.46
CA VAL A 268 38.42 11.41 -3.38
C VAL A 268 39.71 12.15 -3.04
N VAL A 269 39.65 13.46 -2.78
CA VAL A 269 40.80 14.24 -2.30
C VAL A 269 41.36 13.68 -0.99
N GLY A 270 40.49 13.15 -0.12
CA GLY A 270 40.85 12.47 1.12
C GLY A 270 41.50 11.10 0.94
N GLY A 271 41.63 10.59 -0.29
CA GLY A 271 42.34 9.36 -0.62
C GLY A 271 41.45 8.16 -0.95
N ILE A 272 40.13 8.34 -1.08
CA ILE A 272 39.24 7.25 -1.51
C ILE A 272 39.10 7.28 -3.03
N ASP A 273 39.88 6.45 -3.73
CA ASP A 273 40.04 6.54 -5.20
C ASP A 273 38.75 6.34 -6.01
N ARG A 274 37.77 5.60 -5.50
CA ARG A 274 36.51 5.26 -6.18
C ARG A 274 35.36 5.29 -5.18
N VAL A 275 34.49 6.28 -5.31
CA VAL A 275 33.32 6.46 -4.45
C VAL A 275 32.05 6.60 -5.27
N PHE A 276 30.92 6.18 -4.73
CA PHE A 276 29.62 6.48 -5.29
C PHE A 276 28.59 6.67 -4.18
N GLU A 277 27.49 7.34 -4.51
CA GLU A 277 26.31 7.44 -3.65
C GLU A 277 25.04 7.23 -4.49
N ILE A 278 24.09 6.42 -3.98
CA ILE A 278 22.74 6.26 -4.52
C ILE A 278 21.73 6.72 -3.48
N ASN A 279 21.29 7.97 -3.55
CA ASN A 279 20.44 8.54 -2.52
C ASN A 279 19.64 9.76 -3.01
N ARG A 280 18.89 10.41 -2.10
CA ARG A 280 17.97 11.52 -2.43
C ARG A 280 18.68 12.83 -2.74
N ASN A 281 18.14 13.55 -3.70
CA ASN A 281 18.40 14.97 -3.96
C ASN A 281 17.08 15.74 -3.98
N PHE A 282 17.19 17.05 -3.72
CA PHE A 282 16.05 17.94 -3.57
C PHE A 282 16.23 19.17 -4.45
N ARG A 283 15.26 19.48 -5.29
CA ARG A 283 15.27 20.67 -6.16
C ARG A 283 13.93 21.39 -6.07
N ASN A 284 13.97 22.66 -5.67
CA ASN A 284 12.78 23.48 -5.45
C ASN A 284 12.34 24.16 -6.76
N GLU A 285 11.88 23.31 -7.68
CA GLU A 285 11.52 23.62 -9.07
C GLU A 285 10.11 23.11 -9.38
N GLY A 286 9.65 23.32 -10.62
CA GLY A 286 8.38 22.76 -11.09
C GLY A 286 8.41 21.22 -11.13
N ALA A 287 7.24 20.61 -11.00
CA ALA A 287 7.07 19.16 -11.10
C ALA A 287 6.24 18.82 -12.35
N ASP A 288 6.64 17.77 -13.06
CA ASP A 288 5.97 17.24 -14.25
C ASP A 288 6.15 15.71 -14.35
N SER A 289 5.84 15.11 -15.50
CA SER A 289 5.94 13.66 -15.72
C SER A 289 7.37 13.10 -15.59
N THR A 290 8.39 13.95 -15.67
CA THR A 290 9.81 13.62 -15.60
C THR A 290 10.56 14.31 -14.46
N HIS A 291 9.96 15.32 -13.82
CA HIS A 291 10.55 16.10 -12.73
C HIS A 291 9.77 15.95 -11.44
N SER A 292 10.45 15.51 -10.38
CA SER A 292 9.94 15.47 -9.01
C SER A 292 10.86 16.31 -8.11
N PRO A 293 10.32 17.13 -7.19
CA PRO A 293 11.13 17.95 -6.28
C PRO A 293 12.06 17.14 -5.38
N GLU A 294 11.71 15.87 -5.13
CA GLU A 294 12.56 14.87 -4.50
C GLU A 294 12.75 13.70 -5.47
N PHE A 295 14.00 13.30 -5.71
CA PHE A 295 14.33 12.17 -6.57
C PHE A 295 15.59 11.45 -6.09
N ALA A 296 15.73 10.18 -6.49
CA ALA A 296 16.96 9.43 -6.26
C ALA A 296 17.94 9.65 -7.41
N MET A 297 19.20 9.88 -7.09
CA MET A 297 20.29 10.03 -8.05
C MET A 297 21.43 9.09 -7.68
N LEU A 298 22.09 8.57 -8.71
CA LEU A 298 23.36 7.86 -8.59
C LEU A 298 24.46 8.81 -9.05
N GLU A 299 25.49 8.98 -8.23
CA GLU A 299 26.66 9.76 -8.60
C GLU A 299 27.96 9.01 -8.26
N PRO A 300 28.79 8.64 -9.25
CA PRO A 300 30.11 8.07 -9.04
C PRO A 300 31.21 9.10 -9.26
N THR A 301 32.23 9.08 -8.40
CA THR A 301 33.46 9.85 -8.57
C THR A 301 34.66 8.92 -8.45
N SER A 302 35.60 9.00 -9.39
CA SER A 302 36.83 8.20 -9.32
C SER A 302 38.05 8.96 -9.83
N VAL A 303 39.22 8.62 -9.28
CA VAL A 303 40.50 9.04 -9.83
C VAL A 303 40.77 8.23 -11.09
N ARG A 304 40.69 8.88 -12.24
CA ARG A 304 41.10 8.26 -13.50
C ARG A 304 42.62 8.35 -13.61
N ARG A 305 43.34 7.25 -13.36
CA ARG A 305 44.69 7.10 -13.94
C ARG A 305 44.49 6.89 -15.43
N LEU A 306 44.73 7.92 -16.24
CA LEU A 306 44.95 7.74 -17.66
C LEU A 306 46.17 6.83 -17.79
N HIS A 307 45.97 5.53 -18.01
CA HIS A 307 47.02 4.69 -18.59
C HIS A 307 47.32 5.30 -19.96
N ARG A 308 48.40 6.09 -20.02
CA ARG A 308 49.14 6.23 -21.26
C ARG A 308 49.89 4.92 -21.40
N ASP A 309 49.33 3.99 -22.16
CA ASP A 309 50.11 2.90 -22.71
C ASP A 309 51.28 3.53 -23.50
N ARG A 310 52.49 3.26 -23.03
CA ARG A 310 53.75 3.44 -23.76
C ARG A 310 54.46 2.10 -23.72
#